data_AF-A0A2U3I0E8-F1
#
_entry.id   AF-A0A2U3I0E8-F1
#
_cell.length_a   1.000
_cell.length_b   1.000
_cell.length_c   1.000
_cell.angle_alpha   90.00
_cell.angle_beta   90.00
_cell.angle_gamma   90.00
#
_symmetry.space_group_name_H-M   'P 1'
#
loop_
_entity.id
_entity.type
_entity.pdbx_description
1 polymer ?
#
loop_
_entity_poly.entity_id
_entity_poly.type
_entity_poly.pdbx_seq_one_letter_code
_entity_poly.pdbx_strand_id
1 'polypeptide(L)'
;MPTDVDNMTDDQIASIADRLTQEGRKVSPVTVWTEAGGGSVVAIAAGLQRWRDSHSPEAPQQQAPSDLPGDVAETLVNVARQLWTVSRDETERLSGQRLSAVSQRLSTALAERDEALAEFQKTGDEAAKNRQHMTEVLGALQASEESVARLRQEFEAASARAQTAETRVEEAAQRASAEQAQLEAVKASLEEERRAKDALNAALSAKDEDIASVARERDQARQDHTELHASMSGKDEALARIAEELDQARQQHGNLHASLAGKDEELARIAQERDQAHQNRAELHALMAGKDDELSRIAQERDQARQGHAELHALMAGKDDELSRIAQERDHARQQHEAVSLASQEKSAEVERWSQDANAAHARAQAAEAHTSESLARVAALEAELNEVRAALAAERESVAARNAELSAHRDHAARVGRDLDDARKQISALMEEKAEQGAELARVSNDVNALRERAEAAEKNATDLAKRLVEKEQGEESELASLQRQISAQAKAHSKAYDDLRANAEQWVTYAKDLRQRLDVANEKILFIDARSTGEVALMRRLAVELERLKPDHELVFREAQQKLIGDKMAQQLAQKGYRYDPATAVMSKIETA
;
A
#
# COMPACT_ATOMS: atom_id res chain seq x y z
N MET A 1 -44.76 -21.10 -35.31
CA MET A 1 -46.13 -20.76 -35.71
C MET A 1 -46.20 -20.78 -37.23
N PRO A 2 -46.81 -21.79 -37.88
CA PRO A 2 -47.10 -21.70 -39.30
C PRO A 2 -48.32 -20.82 -39.49
N THR A 3 -48.16 -19.71 -40.20
CA THR A 3 -49.27 -18.87 -40.64
C THR A 3 -50.04 -19.62 -41.72
N ASP A 4 -51.31 -19.91 -41.46
CA ASP A 4 -52.30 -20.23 -42.49
C ASP A 4 -52.23 -19.12 -43.56
N VAL A 5 -51.63 -19.45 -44.69
CA VAL A 5 -51.74 -18.62 -45.89
C VAL A 5 -53.09 -19.01 -46.49
N ASP A 6 -54.07 -18.10 -46.42
CA ASP A 6 -55.35 -18.23 -47.09
C ASP A 6 -55.13 -18.63 -48.55
N ASN A 7 -55.32 -19.92 -48.85
CA ASN A 7 -55.15 -20.47 -50.18
C ASN A 7 -56.42 -20.17 -50.98
N MET A 8 -56.37 -19.10 -51.77
CA MET A 8 -57.40 -18.74 -52.72
C MET A 8 -57.65 -19.92 -53.67
N THR A 9 -58.90 -20.36 -53.80
CA THR A 9 -59.25 -21.53 -54.62
C THR A 9 -59.30 -21.16 -56.10
N ASP A 10 -59.01 -22.13 -56.98
CA ASP A 10 -59.03 -21.93 -58.44
C ASP A 10 -60.39 -21.41 -58.94
N ASP A 11 -61.50 -21.78 -58.29
CA ASP A 11 -62.85 -21.30 -58.62
C ASP A 11 -63.05 -19.80 -58.31
N GLN A 12 -62.42 -19.30 -57.24
CA GLN A 12 -62.43 -17.87 -56.91
C GLN A 12 -61.60 -17.06 -57.92
N ILE A 13 -60.46 -17.61 -58.36
CA ILE A 13 -59.62 -17.01 -59.41
C ILE A 13 -60.40 -16.92 -60.72
N ALA A 14 -61.10 -18.00 -61.11
CA ALA A 14 -61.95 -18.03 -62.30
C ALA A 14 -63.10 -17.02 -62.23
N SER A 15 -63.81 -16.94 -61.09
CA SER A 15 -64.93 -15.99 -60.93
C SER A 15 -64.51 -14.52 -61.00
N ILE A 16 -63.33 -14.19 -60.46
CA ILE A 16 -62.77 -12.83 -60.55
C ILE A 16 -62.29 -12.54 -61.98
N ALA A 17 -61.69 -13.52 -62.66
CA ALA A 17 -61.27 -13.40 -64.05
C ALA A 17 -62.45 -13.19 -65.01
N ASP A 18 -63.56 -13.91 -64.83
CA ASP A 18 -64.78 -13.76 -65.62
C ASP A 18 -65.42 -12.38 -65.41
N ARG A 19 -65.45 -11.90 -64.16
CA ARG A 19 -65.96 -10.56 -63.83
C ARG A 19 -65.12 -9.46 -64.47
N LEU A 20 -63.79 -9.55 -64.37
CA LEU A 20 -62.88 -8.61 -65.04
C LEU A 20 -63.03 -8.64 -66.56
N THR A 21 -63.30 -9.81 -67.14
CA THR A 21 -63.57 -9.96 -68.58
C THR A 21 -64.91 -9.31 -68.97
N GLN A 22 -65.97 -9.48 -68.18
CA GLN A 22 -67.27 -8.81 -68.40
C GLN A 22 -67.19 -7.29 -68.25
N GLU A 23 -66.32 -6.80 -67.36
CA GLU A 23 -66.03 -5.36 -67.17
C GLU A 23 -65.12 -4.77 -68.26
N GLY A 24 -64.62 -5.59 -69.20
CA GLY A 24 -63.69 -5.16 -70.25
C GLY A 24 -62.29 -4.80 -69.73
N ARG A 25 -61.95 -5.20 -68.50
CA ARG A 25 -60.65 -4.96 -67.86
C ARG A 25 -59.68 -6.12 -68.17
N LYS A 26 -58.39 -5.81 -68.33
CA LYS A 26 -57.38 -6.80 -68.66
C LYS A 26 -57.17 -7.79 -67.50
N VAL A 27 -57.39 -9.08 -67.75
CA VAL A 27 -57.12 -10.16 -66.78
C VAL A 27 -55.61 -10.45 -66.72
N SER A 28 -54.98 -10.19 -65.58
CA SER A 28 -53.56 -10.42 -65.27
C SER A 28 -53.41 -10.94 -63.84
N PRO A 29 -52.35 -11.71 -63.50
CA PRO A 29 -52.11 -12.16 -62.13
C PRO A 29 -52.12 -11.03 -61.10
N VAL A 30 -51.62 -9.86 -61.47
CA VAL A 30 -51.59 -8.67 -60.61
C VAL A 30 -52.98 -8.05 -60.44
N THR A 31 -53.81 -8.03 -61.49
CA THR A 31 -55.16 -7.44 -61.41
C THR A 31 -56.12 -8.32 -60.62
N VAL A 32 -56.00 -9.64 -60.74
CA VAL A 32 -56.76 -10.60 -59.94
C VAL A 32 -56.31 -10.57 -58.48
N TRP A 33 -55.00 -10.42 -58.21
CA TRP A 33 -54.49 -10.25 -56.84
C TRP A 33 -55.02 -8.97 -56.18
N THR A 34 -55.09 -7.85 -56.91
CA THR A 34 -55.67 -6.60 -56.38
C THR A 34 -57.16 -6.67 -56.08
N GLU A 35 -57.94 -7.39 -56.90
CA GLU A 35 -59.38 -7.57 -56.66
C GLU A 35 -59.66 -8.59 -55.54
N ALA A 36 -58.79 -9.57 -55.36
CA ALA A 36 -58.95 -10.59 -54.34
C ALA A 36 -58.47 -10.15 -52.94
N GLY A 37 -57.62 -9.13 -52.85
CA GLY A 37 -57.16 -8.56 -51.58
C GLY A 37 -56.19 -9.44 -50.78
N GLY A 38 -55.70 -10.55 -51.34
CA GLY A 38 -54.75 -11.46 -50.68
C GLY A 38 -54.47 -12.73 -51.48
N GLY A 39 -53.42 -13.47 -51.10
CA GLY A 39 -53.01 -14.74 -51.74
C GLY A 39 -51.65 -14.69 -52.46
N SER A 40 -51.07 -15.84 -52.79
CA SER A 40 -49.80 -15.93 -53.53
C SER A 40 -50.00 -15.61 -55.00
N VAL A 41 -49.29 -14.60 -55.52
CA VAL A 41 -49.31 -14.22 -56.95
C VAL A 41 -48.95 -15.39 -57.87
N VAL A 42 -48.11 -16.32 -57.39
CA VAL A 42 -47.72 -17.53 -58.15
C VAL A 42 -48.89 -18.52 -58.26
N ALA A 43 -49.66 -18.71 -57.19
CA ALA A 43 -50.86 -19.55 -57.21
C ALA A 43 -51.97 -18.93 -58.08
N ILE A 44 -52.14 -17.61 -58.02
CA ILE A 44 -53.07 -16.86 -58.88
C ILE A 44 -52.66 -16.96 -60.34
N ALA A 45 -51.37 -16.86 -60.66
CA ALA A 45 -50.87 -17.04 -62.02
C ALA A 45 -51.14 -18.46 -62.56
N ALA A 46 -50.98 -19.49 -61.71
CA ALA A 46 -51.27 -20.87 -62.08
C ALA A 46 -52.77 -21.13 -62.27
N GLY A 47 -53.63 -20.61 -61.39
CA GLY A 47 -55.10 -20.71 -61.53
C GLY A 47 -55.62 -19.92 -62.74
N LEU A 48 -55.06 -18.74 -63.01
CA LEU A 48 -55.37 -17.96 -64.22
C LEU A 48 -54.92 -18.65 -65.50
N GLN A 49 -53.82 -19.42 -65.45
CA GLN A 49 -53.40 -20.21 -66.58
C GLN A 49 -54.43 -21.31 -66.86
N ARG A 50 -54.90 -22.04 -65.84
CA ARG A 50 -55.96 -23.05 -65.99
C ARG A 50 -57.30 -22.48 -66.45
N TRP A 51 -57.69 -21.31 -65.95
CA TRP A 51 -58.87 -20.58 -66.44
C TRP A 51 -58.72 -20.17 -67.91
N ARG A 52 -57.53 -19.71 -68.32
CA ARG A 52 -57.26 -19.32 -69.71
C ARG A 52 -57.20 -20.53 -70.64
N ASP A 53 -56.75 -21.67 -70.14
CA ASP A 53 -56.75 -22.94 -70.88
C ASP A 53 -58.19 -23.46 -71.04
N SER A 54 -59.09 -23.25 -70.08
CA SER A 54 -60.51 -23.63 -70.16
C SER A 54 -61.41 -22.62 -70.90
N HIS A 55 -61.00 -21.34 -70.99
CA HIS A 55 -61.70 -20.25 -71.67
C HIS A 55 -61.04 -19.83 -72.99
N SER A 56 -59.99 -20.54 -73.42
CA SER A 56 -59.50 -20.37 -74.78
C SER A 56 -60.59 -20.85 -75.72
N PRO A 57 -61.12 -19.98 -76.61
CA PRO A 57 -61.91 -20.48 -77.72
C PRO A 57 -61.04 -21.50 -78.43
N GLU A 58 -61.57 -22.70 -78.63
CA GLU A 58 -61.02 -23.71 -79.53
C GLU A 58 -60.40 -22.97 -80.71
N ALA A 59 -59.07 -22.89 -80.73
CA ALA A 59 -58.36 -22.26 -81.82
C ALA A 59 -58.93 -22.93 -83.07
N PRO A 60 -59.49 -22.19 -84.03
CA PRO A 60 -60.10 -22.81 -85.19
C PRO A 60 -59.05 -23.74 -85.76
N GLN A 61 -59.33 -25.04 -85.69
CA GLN A 61 -58.58 -26.05 -86.41
C GLN A 61 -58.71 -25.63 -87.86
N GLN A 62 -57.70 -24.93 -88.37
CA GLN A 62 -57.54 -24.73 -89.79
C GLN A 62 -57.16 -26.08 -90.36
N GLN A 63 -58.21 -26.89 -90.58
CA GLN A 63 -58.23 -27.93 -91.56
C GLN A 63 -57.68 -27.31 -92.85
N ALA A 64 -56.50 -27.76 -93.25
CA ALA A 64 -56.04 -27.60 -94.62
C ALA A 64 -56.60 -28.77 -95.44
N PRO A 65 -57.57 -28.53 -96.34
CA PRO A 65 -57.52 -29.05 -97.70
C PRO A 65 -56.79 -28.00 -98.55
N SER A 66 -55.51 -28.23 -98.83
CA SER A 66 -55.01 -28.84 -100.07
C SER A 66 -55.30 -27.93 -101.27
N ASP A 67 -54.32 -27.22 -101.80
CA ASP A 67 -53.31 -27.90 -102.62
C ASP A 67 -51.95 -27.16 -102.63
N LEU A 68 -50.99 -27.61 -101.82
CA LEU A 68 -49.56 -27.36 -102.08
C LEU A 68 -48.82 -28.71 -102.09
N PRO A 69 -48.03 -29.03 -103.13
CA PRO A 69 -47.30 -30.28 -103.24
C PRO A 69 -46.21 -30.29 -102.16
N GLY A 70 -45.92 -31.45 -101.58
CA GLY A 70 -44.98 -31.60 -100.46
C GLY A 70 -43.68 -30.80 -100.65
N ASP A 71 -43.15 -30.75 -101.87
CA ASP A 71 -41.89 -30.09 -102.20
C ASP A 71 -41.89 -28.55 -102.05
N VAL A 72 -43.03 -27.88 -102.27
CA VAL A 72 -43.11 -26.40 -102.15
C VAL A 72 -43.28 -25.98 -100.70
N ALA A 73 -44.05 -26.74 -99.92
CA ALA A 73 -44.09 -26.55 -98.47
C ALA A 73 -42.69 -26.76 -97.86
N GLU A 74 -41.91 -27.71 -98.38
CA GLU A 74 -40.57 -28.02 -97.86
C GLU A 74 -39.54 -26.91 -98.12
N THR A 75 -39.52 -26.31 -99.32
CA THR A 75 -38.59 -25.21 -99.64
C THR A 75 -38.88 -23.93 -98.87
N LEU A 76 -40.14 -23.59 -98.65
CA LEU A 76 -40.53 -22.42 -97.84
C LEU A 76 -40.25 -22.65 -96.36
N VAL A 77 -40.44 -23.88 -95.87
CA VAL A 77 -40.01 -24.27 -94.53
C VAL A 77 -38.49 -24.17 -94.39
N ASN A 78 -37.71 -24.51 -95.42
CA ASN A 78 -36.24 -24.40 -95.38
C ASN A 78 -35.73 -22.95 -95.41
N VAL A 79 -36.35 -22.05 -96.20
CA VAL A 79 -35.99 -20.62 -96.21
C VAL A 79 -36.40 -19.94 -94.89
N ALA A 80 -37.61 -20.23 -94.40
CA ALA A 80 -38.03 -19.77 -93.09
C ALA A 80 -37.08 -20.26 -91.99
N ARG A 81 -36.59 -21.51 -92.08
CA ARG A 81 -35.55 -22.03 -91.17
C ARG A 81 -34.23 -21.29 -91.27
N GLN A 82 -33.75 -20.94 -92.47
CA GLN A 82 -32.48 -20.21 -92.66
C GLN A 82 -32.53 -18.76 -92.19
N LEU A 83 -33.61 -18.04 -92.49
CA LEU A 83 -33.79 -16.65 -92.04
C LEU A 83 -34.00 -16.59 -90.53
N TRP A 84 -34.74 -17.57 -89.99
CA TRP A 84 -34.89 -17.76 -88.56
C TRP A 84 -33.55 -18.06 -87.88
N THR A 85 -32.69 -18.89 -88.47
CA THR A 85 -31.35 -19.18 -87.90
C THR A 85 -30.47 -17.95 -87.90
N VAL A 86 -30.36 -17.19 -89.01
CA VAL A 86 -29.50 -15.99 -89.04
C VAL A 86 -30.00 -14.89 -88.09
N SER A 87 -31.31 -14.64 -88.03
CA SER A 87 -31.90 -13.68 -87.08
C SER A 87 -31.70 -14.11 -85.63
N ARG A 88 -31.83 -15.41 -85.37
CA ARG A 88 -31.57 -16.02 -84.07
C ARG A 88 -30.09 -15.89 -83.68
N ASP A 89 -29.16 -16.19 -84.59
CA ASP A 89 -27.73 -16.14 -84.31
C ASP A 89 -27.26 -14.71 -83.97
N GLU A 90 -27.77 -13.69 -84.66
CA GLU A 90 -27.40 -12.28 -84.36
C GLU A 90 -28.03 -11.78 -83.05
N THR A 91 -29.27 -12.19 -82.74
CA THR A 91 -29.88 -11.88 -81.44
C THR A 91 -29.21 -12.61 -80.28
N GLU A 92 -28.79 -13.87 -80.49
CA GLU A 92 -27.96 -14.63 -79.55
C GLU A 92 -26.59 -13.96 -79.34
N ARG A 93 -25.96 -13.44 -80.40
CA ARG A 93 -24.67 -12.73 -80.30
C ARG A 93 -24.79 -11.42 -79.50
N LEU A 94 -25.76 -10.57 -79.82
CA LEU A 94 -25.96 -9.29 -79.12
C LEU A 94 -26.43 -9.47 -77.68
N SER A 95 -27.30 -10.46 -77.43
CA SER A 95 -27.70 -10.80 -76.06
C SER A 95 -26.54 -11.39 -75.26
N GLY A 96 -25.70 -12.23 -75.87
CA GLY A 96 -24.47 -12.74 -75.26
C GLY A 96 -23.48 -11.64 -74.89
N GLN A 97 -23.27 -10.64 -75.76
CA GLN A 97 -22.41 -9.48 -75.46
C GLN A 97 -22.95 -8.65 -74.30
N ARG A 98 -24.26 -8.37 -74.28
CA ARG A 98 -24.89 -7.63 -73.17
C ARG A 98 -24.84 -8.41 -71.86
N LEU A 99 -25.11 -9.72 -71.91
CA LEU A 99 -25.03 -10.59 -70.73
C LEU A 99 -23.61 -10.65 -70.17
N SER A 100 -22.60 -10.73 -71.04
CA SER A 100 -21.19 -10.68 -70.64
C SER A 100 -20.83 -9.36 -69.95
N ALA A 101 -21.25 -8.22 -70.52
CA ALA A 101 -20.97 -6.90 -69.93
C ALA A 101 -21.68 -6.70 -68.58
N VAL A 102 -22.94 -7.15 -68.46
CA VAL A 102 -23.69 -7.12 -67.19
C VAL A 102 -23.07 -8.07 -66.17
N SER A 103 -22.68 -9.29 -66.58
CA SER A 103 -22.01 -10.25 -65.71
C SER A 103 -20.67 -9.73 -65.22
N GLN A 104 -19.90 -9.05 -66.07
CA GLN A 104 -18.63 -8.43 -65.67
C GLN A 104 -18.87 -7.33 -64.64
N ARG A 105 -19.81 -6.41 -64.89
CA ARG A 105 -20.17 -5.36 -63.92
C ARG A 105 -20.67 -5.93 -62.59
N LEU A 106 -21.47 -7.00 -62.62
CA LEU A 106 -21.91 -7.69 -61.42
C LEU A 106 -20.73 -8.30 -60.66
N SER A 107 -19.79 -8.93 -61.37
CA SER A 107 -18.58 -9.50 -60.74
C SER A 107 -17.73 -8.43 -60.06
N THR A 108 -17.57 -7.26 -60.68
CA THR A 108 -16.84 -6.12 -60.10
C THR A 108 -17.56 -5.58 -58.87
N ALA A 109 -18.88 -5.37 -58.95
CA ALA A 109 -19.66 -4.88 -57.80
C ALA A 109 -19.66 -5.87 -56.62
N LEU A 110 -19.66 -7.18 -56.89
CA LEU A 110 -19.53 -8.20 -55.85
C LEU A 110 -18.13 -8.18 -55.21
N ALA A 111 -17.07 -8.02 -56.00
CA ALA A 111 -15.71 -7.90 -55.48
C ALA A 111 -15.55 -6.65 -54.60
N GLU A 112 -16.04 -5.50 -55.04
CA GLU A 112 -16.03 -4.24 -54.27
C GLU A 112 -16.82 -4.38 -52.96
N ARG A 113 -17.98 -5.06 -52.99
CA ARG A 113 -18.77 -5.35 -51.79
C ARG A 113 -17.99 -6.24 -50.82
N ASP A 114 -17.36 -7.29 -51.31
CA ASP A 114 -16.63 -8.25 -50.48
C ASP A 114 -15.37 -7.60 -49.86
N GLU A 115 -14.70 -6.71 -50.60
CA GLU A 115 -13.61 -5.87 -50.08
C GLU A 115 -14.10 -4.91 -48.99
N ALA A 116 -15.19 -4.17 -49.23
CA ALA A 116 -15.79 -3.28 -48.23
C ALA A 116 -16.25 -4.04 -46.96
N LEU A 117 -16.77 -5.26 -47.12
CA LEU A 117 -17.13 -6.12 -45.99
C LEU A 117 -15.90 -6.58 -45.20
N ALA A 118 -14.79 -6.92 -45.88
CA ALA A 118 -13.54 -7.28 -45.23
C ALA A 118 -12.94 -6.10 -44.44
N GLU A 119 -12.97 -4.89 -45.00
CA GLU A 119 -12.55 -3.68 -44.28
C GLU A 119 -13.44 -3.36 -43.08
N PHE A 120 -14.77 -3.52 -43.22
CA PHE A 120 -15.70 -3.34 -42.11
C PHE A 120 -15.46 -4.37 -40.98
N GLN A 121 -15.22 -5.63 -41.33
CA GLN A 121 -14.86 -6.66 -40.35
C GLN A 121 -13.55 -6.34 -39.63
N LYS A 122 -12.53 -5.92 -40.38
CA LYS A 122 -11.23 -5.52 -39.83
C LYS A 122 -11.36 -4.35 -38.84
N THR A 123 -12.10 -3.30 -39.20
CA THR A 123 -12.33 -2.16 -38.29
C THR A 123 -13.17 -2.56 -37.07
N GLY A 124 -14.10 -3.51 -37.22
CA GLY A 124 -14.83 -4.11 -36.10
C GLY A 124 -13.93 -4.86 -35.12
N ASP A 125 -12.99 -5.66 -35.63
CA ASP A 125 -12.00 -6.39 -34.85
C ASP A 125 -11.01 -5.45 -34.14
N GLU A 126 -10.54 -4.42 -34.84
CA GLU A 126 -9.70 -3.37 -34.25
C GLU A 126 -10.44 -2.61 -33.13
N ALA A 127 -11.71 -2.26 -33.34
CA ALA A 127 -12.53 -1.65 -32.29
C ALA A 127 -12.76 -2.59 -31.09
N ALA A 128 -12.89 -3.90 -31.33
CA ALA A 128 -13.00 -4.89 -30.26
C ALA A 128 -11.69 -5.01 -29.45
N LYS A 129 -10.54 -5.07 -30.12
CA LYS A 129 -9.21 -5.05 -29.47
C LYS A 129 -9.01 -3.76 -28.66
N ASN A 130 -9.39 -2.61 -29.21
CA ASN A 130 -9.30 -1.33 -28.50
C ASN A 130 -10.20 -1.30 -27.25
N ARG A 131 -11.41 -1.87 -27.32
CA ARG A 131 -12.28 -2.00 -26.13
C ARG A 131 -11.66 -2.92 -25.08
N GLN A 132 -11.10 -4.06 -25.48
CA GLN A 132 -10.43 -4.98 -24.56
C GLN A 132 -9.23 -4.31 -23.88
N HIS A 133 -8.36 -3.65 -24.66
CA HIS A 133 -7.22 -2.91 -24.12
C HIS A 133 -7.67 -1.81 -23.14
N MET A 134 -8.76 -1.08 -23.44
CA MET A 134 -9.31 -0.09 -22.52
C MET A 134 -9.77 -0.72 -21.20
N THR A 135 -10.44 -1.89 -21.25
CA THR A 135 -10.83 -2.62 -20.04
C THR A 135 -9.62 -3.09 -19.24
N GLU A 136 -8.57 -3.57 -19.90
CA GLU A 136 -7.32 -3.98 -19.25
C GLU A 136 -6.63 -2.80 -18.57
N VAL A 137 -6.53 -1.64 -19.24
CA VAL A 137 -5.97 -0.42 -18.67
C VAL A 137 -6.80 0.10 -17.49
N LEU A 138 -8.13 0.06 -17.57
CA LEU A 138 -9.00 0.44 -16.46
C LEU A 138 -8.84 -0.50 -15.26
N GLY A 139 -8.73 -1.81 -15.51
CA GLY A 139 -8.46 -2.79 -14.45
C GLY A 139 -7.09 -2.58 -13.79
N ALA A 140 -6.06 -2.29 -14.59
CA ALA A 140 -4.73 -1.96 -14.08
C ALA A 140 -4.72 -0.65 -13.27
N LEU A 141 -5.46 0.38 -13.73
CA LEU A 141 -5.62 1.63 -13.00
C LEU A 141 -6.31 1.40 -11.65
N GLN A 142 -7.42 0.66 -11.62
CA GLN A 142 -8.12 0.31 -10.38
C GLN A 142 -7.22 -0.47 -9.40
N ALA A 143 -6.49 -1.48 -9.89
CA ALA A 143 -5.55 -2.23 -9.06
C ALA A 143 -4.44 -1.32 -8.49
N SER A 144 -3.95 -0.36 -9.30
CA SER A 144 -2.97 0.63 -8.84
C SER A 144 -3.56 1.57 -7.77
N GLU A 145 -4.80 2.03 -7.93
CA GLU A 145 -5.48 2.88 -6.96
C GLU A 145 -5.71 2.15 -5.64
N GLU A 146 -6.12 0.87 -5.68
CA GLU A 146 -6.22 0.03 -4.49
C GLU A 146 -4.89 -0.16 -3.78
N SER A 147 -3.80 -0.36 -4.54
CA SER A 147 -2.45 -0.48 -3.96
C SER A 147 -2.00 0.81 -3.27
N VAL A 148 -2.30 1.97 -3.87
CA VAL A 148 -2.01 3.30 -3.29
C VAL A 148 -2.85 3.51 -2.03
N ALA A 149 -4.11 3.10 -2.03
CA ALA A 149 -4.97 3.18 -0.84
C ALA A 149 -4.43 2.32 0.32
N ARG A 150 -3.97 1.09 0.03
CA ARG A 150 -3.33 0.22 1.03
C ARG A 150 -2.05 0.84 1.59
N LEU A 151 -1.16 1.33 0.72
CA LEU A 151 0.09 1.99 1.14
C LEU A 151 -0.16 3.23 1.99
N ARG A 152 -1.19 4.02 1.68
CA ARG A 152 -1.60 5.16 2.52
C ARG A 152 -2.06 4.71 3.90
N GLN A 153 -2.87 3.65 3.98
CA GLN A 153 -3.32 3.12 5.27
C GLN A 153 -2.15 2.58 6.10
N GLU A 154 -1.20 1.88 5.47
CA GLU A 154 0.01 1.40 6.12
C GLU A 154 0.90 2.55 6.61
N PHE A 155 1.03 3.62 5.81
CA PHE A 155 1.76 4.82 6.20
C PHE A 155 1.13 5.53 7.41
N GLU A 156 -0.20 5.70 7.42
CA GLU A 156 -0.92 6.27 8.56
C GLU A 156 -0.74 5.41 9.83
N ALA A 157 -0.82 4.09 9.69
CA ALA A 157 -0.59 3.16 10.81
C ALA A 157 0.86 3.20 11.31
N ALA A 158 1.84 3.31 10.41
CA ALA A 158 3.24 3.45 10.76
C ALA A 158 3.52 4.80 11.46
N SER A 159 2.92 5.89 10.97
CA SER A 159 3.00 7.22 11.57
C SER A 159 2.42 7.24 12.99
N ALA A 160 1.24 6.66 13.20
CA ALA A 160 0.63 6.55 14.52
C ALA A 160 1.50 5.74 15.51
N ARG A 161 2.13 4.66 15.04
CA ARG A 161 3.10 3.88 15.85
C ARG A 161 4.35 4.69 16.17
N ALA A 162 4.87 5.46 15.22
CA ALA A 162 6.02 6.33 15.44
C ALA A 162 5.72 7.41 16.50
N GLN A 163 4.57 8.09 16.39
CA GLN A 163 4.13 9.06 17.40
C GLN A 163 3.99 8.42 18.79
N THR A 164 3.42 7.21 18.87
CA THR A 164 3.32 6.48 20.15
C THR A 164 4.70 6.09 20.70
N ALA A 165 5.66 5.80 19.84
CA ALA A 165 7.04 5.53 20.26
C ALA A 165 7.73 6.80 20.76
N GLU A 166 7.53 7.93 20.08
CA GLU A 166 8.04 9.25 20.49
C GLU A 166 7.51 9.64 21.88
N THR A 167 6.20 9.52 22.13
CA THR A 167 5.63 9.83 23.46
C THR A 167 6.22 8.93 24.55
N ARG A 168 6.46 7.65 24.26
CA ARG A 168 7.11 6.73 25.21
C ARG A 168 8.57 7.09 25.48
N VAL A 169 9.30 7.56 24.47
CA VAL A 169 10.68 8.03 24.64
C VAL A 169 10.71 9.31 25.48
N GLU A 170 9.78 10.24 25.27
CA GLU A 170 9.65 11.44 26.11
C GLU A 170 9.30 11.10 27.56
N GLU A 171 8.35 10.18 27.79
CA GLU A 171 8.03 9.69 29.14
C GLU A 171 9.23 9.00 29.80
N ALA A 172 9.97 8.18 29.07
CA ALA A 172 11.17 7.51 29.58
C ALA A 172 12.28 8.53 29.93
N ALA A 173 12.47 9.56 29.09
CA ALA A 173 13.42 10.63 29.37
C ALA A 173 13.03 11.45 30.61
N GLN A 174 11.75 11.73 30.81
CA GLN A 174 11.24 12.38 32.03
C GLN A 174 11.47 11.52 33.27
N ARG A 175 11.20 10.20 33.21
CA ARG A 175 11.47 9.27 34.31
C ARG A 175 12.96 9.20 34.64
N ALA A 176 13.83 9.07 33.63
CA ALA A 176 15.27 9.05 33.83
C ALA A 176 15.79 10.35 34.47
N SER A 177 15.25 11.50 34.08
CA SER A 177 15.57 12.79 34.70
C SER A 177 15.14 12.85 36.18
N ALA A 178 13.94 12.36 36.49
CA ALA A 178 13.44 12.30 37.86
C ALA A 178 14.27 11.34 38.73
N GLU A 179 14.63 10.16 38.22
CA GLU A 179 15.50 9.20 38.91
C GLU A 179 16.90 9.77 39.12
N GLN A 180 17.47 10.46 38.13
CA GLN A 180 18.76 11.13 38.27
C GLN A 180 18.72 12.21 39.36
N ALA A 181 17.65 13.01 39.42
CA ALA A 181 17.47 14.01 40.47
C ALA A 181 17.34 13.35 41.86
N GLN A 182 16.65 12.22 41.97
CA GLN A 182 16.56 11.46 43.22
C GLN A 182 17.91 10.87 43.62
N LEU A 183 18.69 10.32 42.67
CA LEU A 183 20.03 9.80 42.94
C LEU A 183 20.97 10.89 43.45
N GLU A 184 20.95 12.08 42.84
CA GLU A 184 21.75 13.21 43.34
C GLU A 184 21.30 13.68 44.73
N ALA A 185 19.99 13.68 45.01
CA ALA A 185 19.48 13.99 46.35
C ALA A 185 19.93 12.96 47.40
N VAL A 186 19.89 11.67 47.07
CA VAL A 186 20.35 10.59 47.95
C VAL A 186 21.86 10.67 48.17
N LYS A 187 22.66 10.95 47.13
CA LYS A 187 24.11 11.16 47.26
C LYS A 187 24.41 12.34 48.17
N ALA A 188 23.72 13.47 48.00
CA ALA A 188 23.88 14.64 48.85
C ALA A 188 23.56 14.32 50.32
N SER A 189 22.46 13.60 50.58
CA SER A 189 22.11 13.15 51.94
C SER A 189 23.15 12.21 52.54
N LEU A 190 23.71 11.28 51.75
CA LEU A 190 24.76 10.38 52.20
C LEU A 190 26.07 11.13 52.51
N GLU A 191 26.44 12.11 51.71
CA GLU A 191 27.59 12.98 51.99
C GLU A 191 27.39 13.78 53.28
N GLU A 192 26.19 14.29 53.51
CA GLU A 192 25.85 15.01 54.74
C GLU A 192 25.93 14.09 55.97
N GLU A 193 25.42 12.86 55.86
CA GLU A 193 25.55 11.85 56.92
C GLU A 193 27.02 11.49 57.18
N ARG A 194 27.84 11.34 56.13
CA ARG A 194 29.29 11.11 56.27
C ARG A 194 29.97 12.28 56.97
N ARG A 195 29.69 13.53 56.57
CA ARG A 195 30.22 14.72 57.24
C ARG A 195 29.80 14.78 58.71
N ALA A 196 28.55 14.44 59.02
CA ALA A 196 28.05 14.37 60.39
C ALA A 196 28.77 13.28 61.21
N LYS A 197 29.01 12.09 60.63
CA LYS A 197 29.77 11.01 61.27
C LYS A 197 31.24 11.41 61.49
N ASP A 198 31.88 12.04 60.53
CA ASP A 198 33.26 12.54 60.67
C ASP A 198 33.36 13.60 61.77
N ALA A 199 32.38 14.51 61.85
CA ALA A 199 32.29 15.49 62.93
C ALA A 199 32.08 14.84 64.31
N LEU A 200 31.22 13.82 64.39
CA LEU A 200 31.03 13.03 65.63
C LEU A 200 32.31 12.29 66.04
N ASN A 201 33.01 11.66 65.09
CA ASN A 201 34.29 10.99 65.37
C ASN A 201 35.38 11.96 65.85
N ALA A 202 35.44 13.16 65.25
CA ALA A 202 36.35 14.21 65.69
C ALA A 202 36.00 14.69 67.11
N ALA A 203 34.71 14.87 67.42
CA ALA A 203 34.25 15.23 68.76
C ALA A 203 34.55 14.13 69.79
N LEU A 204 34.38 12.85 69.43
CA LEU A 204 34.74 11.72 70.28
C LEU A 204 36.25 11.67 70.55
N SER A 205 37.08 11.85 69.51
CA SER A 205 38.54 11.90 69.68
C SER A 205 38.97 13.04 70.60
N ALA A 206 38.38 14.22 70.46
CA ALA A 206 38.62 15.35 71.37
C ALA A 206 38.18 15.03 72.81
N LYS A 207 37.07 14.30 72.99
CA LYS A 207 36.64 13.85 74.32
C LYS A 207 37.57 12.80 74.92
N ASP A 208 38.11 11.89 74.12
CA ASP A 208 39.10 10.91 74.57
C ASP A 208 40.40 11.62 75.00
N GLU A 209 40.83 12.66 74.29
CA GLU A 209 41.94 13.53 74.69
C GLU A 209 41.66 14.28 76.00
N ASP A 210 40.46 14.87 76.15
CA ASP A 210 40.00 15.49 77.40
C ASP A 210 40.08 14.49 78.57
N ILE A 211 39.53 13.29 78.39
CA ILE A 211 39.53 12.21 79.39
C ILE A 211 40.97 11.81 79.74
N ALA A 212 41.84 11.68 78.75
CA ALA A 212 43.25 11.37 78.97
C ALA A 212 43.99 12.51 79.70
N SER A 213 43.61 13.78 79.49
CA SER A 213 44.12 14.91 80.27
C SER A 213 43.66 14.83 81.72
N VAL A 214 42.34 14.67 81.96
CA VAL A 214 41.76 14.56 83.29
C VAL A 214 42.31 13.36 84.05
N ALA A 215 42.54 12.22 83.38
CA ALA A 215 43.17 11.05 83.99
C ALA A 215 44.61 11.36 84.45
N ARG A 216 45.41 12.04 83.62
CA ARG A 216 46.77 12.47 83.98
C ARG A 216 46.75 13.47 85.14
N GLU A 217 45.87 14.46 85.11
CA GLU A 217 45.70 15.43 86.21
C GLU A 217 45.31 14.75 87.51
N ARG A 218 44.38 13.79 87.47
CA ARG A 218 43.98 12.99 88.63
C ARG A 218 45.13 12.15 89.16
N ASP A 219 45.90 11.50 88.29
CA ASP A 219 47.02 10.67 88.71
C ASP A 219 48.16 11.53 89.28
N GLN A 220 48.39 12.73 88.74
CA GLN A 220 49.28 13.73 89.35
C GLN A 220 48.77 14.16 90.73
N ALA A 221 47.50 14.53 90.86
CA ALA A 221 46.92 14.91 92.14
C ALA A 221 47.01 13.79 93.19
N ARG A 222 46.89 12.52 92.78
CA ARG A 222 47.11 11.36 93.64
C ARG A 222 48.58 11.24 94.06
N GLN A 223 49.53 11.43 93.15
CA GLN A 223 50.96 11.45 93.49
C GLN A 223 51.26 12.58 94.49
N ASP A 224 50.80 13.80 94.23
CA ASP A 224 50.96 14.95 95.12
C ASP A 224 50.36 14.67 96.51
N HIS A 225 49.18 14.06 96.58
CA HIS A 225 48.56 13.66 97.85
C HIS A 225 49.40 12.60 98.58
N THR A 226 50.01 11.66 97.85
CA THR A 226 50.87 10.61 98.42
C THR A 226 52.17 11.22 98.97
N GLU A 227 52.77 12.17 98.26
CA GLU A 227 53.94 12.94 98.72
C GLU A 227 53.63 13.79 99.94
N LEU A 228 52.49 14.49 99.94
CA LEU A 228 52.01 15.23 101.10
C LEU A 228 51.81 14.31 102.29
N HIS A 229 51.20 13.14 102.10
CA HIS A 229 51.03 12.14 103.15
C HIS A 229 52.37 11.63 103.68
N ALA A 230 53.35 11.36 102.81
CA ALA A 230 54.70 10.95 103.22
C ALA A 230 55.41 12.06 104.01
N SER A 231 55.26 13.32 103.59
CA SER A 231 55.77 14.50 104.31
C SER A 231 55.12 14.66 105.69
N MET A 232 53.79 14.46 105.79
CA MET A 232 53.08 14.46 107.07
C MET A 232 53.57 13.33 107.97
N SER A 233 53.68 12.10 107.46
CA SER A 233 54.23 10.97 108.21
C SER A 233 55.66 11.25 108.72
N GLY A 234 56.51 11.86 107.89
CA GLY A 234 57.85 12.26 108.31
C GLY A 234 57.85 13.34 109.40
N LYS A 235 56.89 14.27 109.37
CA LYS A 235 56.67 15.24 110.46
C LYS A 235 56.15 14.57 111.73
N ASP A 236 55.25 13.60 111.60
CA ASP A 236 54.72 12.85 112.74
C ASP A 236 55.82 12.01 113.41
N GLU A 237 56.72 11.40 112.63
CA GLU A 237 57.92 10.74 113.16
C GLU A 237 58.87 11.73 113.85
N ALA A 238 59.06 12.92 113.30
CA ALA A 238 59.87 13.96 113.94
C ALA A 238 59.23 14.46 115.24
N LEU A 239 57.91 14.62 115.29
CA LEU A 239 57.17 14.94 116.50
C LEU A 239 57.27 13.83 117.54
N ALA A 240 57.22 12.57 117.12
CA ALA A 240 57.44 11.41 118.00
C ALA A 240 58.85 11.42 118.61
N ARG A 241 59.89 11.74 117.81
CA ARG A 241 61.26 11.90 118.32
C ARG A 241 61.38 13.06 119.31
N ILE A 242 60.77 14.21 119.02
CA ILE A 242 60.75 15.36 119.94
C ILE A 242 60.03 14.98 121.24
N ALA A 243 58.93 14.24 121.17
CA ALA A 243 58.22 13.75 122.35
C ALA A 243 59.08 12.78 123.17
N GLU A 244 59.81 11.88 122.51
CA GLU A 244 60.75 10.96 123.15
C GLU A 244 61.93 11.70 123.81
N GLU A 245 62.51 12.69 123.13
CA GLU A 245 63.52 13.59 123.71
C GLU A 245 62.99 14.36 124.93
N LEU A 246 61.72 14.80 124.89
CA LEU A 246 61.06 15.48 126.01
C LEU A 246 60.86 14.54 127.20
N ASP A 247 60.48 13.28 126.97
CA ASP A 247 60.33 12.28 128.02
C ASP A 247 61.68 11.85 128.59
N GLN A 248 62.74 11.76 127.78
CA GLN A 248 64.11 11.59 128.25
C GLN A 248 64.57 12.78 129.11
N ALA A 249 64.26 14.01 128.71
CA ALA A 249 64.54 15.21 129.51
C ALA A 249 63.78 15.20 130.85
N ARG A 250 62.52 14.72 130.86
CA ARG A 250 61.74 14.53 132.10
C ARG A 250 62.34 13.44 132.98
N GLN A 251 62.83 12.33 132.43
CA GLN A 251 63.55 11.31 133.18
C GLN A 251 64.87 11.85 133.76
N GLN A 252 65.62 12.63 133.00
CA GLN A 252 66.83 13.31 133.50
C GLN A 252 66.50 14.30 134.62
N HIS A 253 65.42 15.07 134.50
CA HIS A 253 64.91 15.94 135.56
C HIS A 253 64.47 15.15 136.80
N GLY A 254 63.83 13.99 136.62
CA GLY A 254 63.51 13.05 137.70
C GLY A 254 64.75 12.53 138.43
N ASN A 255 65.80 12.19 137.68
CA ASN A 255 67.08 11.74 138.25
C ASN A 255 67.81 12.88 139.01
N LEU A 256 67.74 14.12 138.51
CA LEU A 256 68.24 15.30 139.25
C LEU A 256 67.43 15.56 140.52
N HIS A 257 66.10 15.35 140.48
CA HIS A 257 65.25 15.48 141.65
C HIS A 257 65.53 14.39 142.71
N ALA A 258 65.87 13.17 142.29
CA ALA A 258 66.33 12.10 143.18
C ALA A 258 67.71 12.42 143.80
N SER A 259 68.62 13.04 143.05
CA SER A 259 69.90 13.53 143.58
C SER A 259 69.74 14.72 144.53
N LEU A 260 68.69 15.54 144.39
CA LEU A 260 68.33 16.61 145.33
C LEU A 260 67.74 16.03 146.63
N ALA A 261 66.88 15.02 146.54
CA ALA A 261 66.36 14.31 147.71
C ALA A 261 67.48 13.66 148.55
N GLY A 262 68.53 13.14 147.91
CA GLY A 262 69.73 12.64 148.60
C GLY A 262 70.57 13.74 149.30
N LYS A 263 70.44 15.01 148.91
CA LYS A 263 71.07 16.15 149.59
C LYS A 263 70.23 16.69 150.76
N ASP A 264 68.91 16.50 150.73
CA ASP A 264 68.03 16.83 151.86
C ASP A 264 68.20 15.85 153.04
N GLU A 265 68.62 14.61 152.79
CA GLU A 265 69.00 13.62 153.82
C GLU A 265 70.34 13.94 154.52
N GLU A 266 71.27 14.66 153.87
CA GLU A 266 72.52 15.15 154.50
C GLU A 266 72.30 16.40 155.36
N LEU A 267 71.29 17.23 155.06
CA LEU A 267 70.86 18.36 155.91
C LEU A 267 70.16 17.90 157.20
N ALA A 268 69.48 16.75 157.17
CA ALA A 268 68.87 16.14 158.35
C ALA A 268 69.92 15.59 159.36
N ARG A 269 71.10 15.15 158.88
CA ARG A 269 72.19 14.67 159.76
C ARG A 269 72.93 15.79 160.50
N ILE A 270 72.99 17.00 159.94
CA ILE A 270 73.63 18.17 160.57
C ILE A 270 72.73 18.84 161.64
N ALA A 271 71.41 18.65 161.57
CA ALA A 271 70.49 19.06 162.63
C ALA A 271 70.55 18.13 163.86
N GLN A 272 70.89 16.85 163.66
CA GLN A 272 70.92 15.79 164.68
C GLN A 272 72.12 15.91 165.66
N GLU A 273 73.22 16.57 165.27
CA GLU A 273 74.40 16.78 166.14
C GLU A 273 74.27 17.99 167.09
N ARG A 274 73.31 18.90 166.86
CA ARG A 274 73.11 20.12 167.65
C ARG A 274 72.20 19.92 168.88
N ASP A 275 71.29 18.94 168.82
CA ASP A 275 70.32 18.69 169.90
C ASP A 275 70.87 17.76 171.01
N GLN A 276 72.01 17.08 170.75
CA GLN A 276 72.68 16.17 171.69
C GLN A 276 73.43 16.87 172.84
N ALA A 277 73.57 18.20 172.83
CA ALA A 277 74.33 18.97 173.83
C ALA A 277 73.47 19.69 174.90
N HIS A 278 72.13 19.68 174.80
CA HIS A 278 71.26 20.42 175.73
C HIS A 278 70.26 19.58 176.54
N GLN A 279 70.21 18.25 176.40
CA GLN A 279 69.27 17.41 177.15
C GLN A 279 69.90 16.52 178.24
N ASN A 280 71.23 16.52 178.42
CA ASN A 280 71.92 15.81 179.52
C ASN A 280 72.00 16.60 180.85
N ARG A 281 71.01 17.45 181.17
CA ARG A 281 71.05 18.20 182.45
C ARG A 281 69.71 18.50 183.15
N ALA A 282 68.58 17.85 182.84
CA ALA A 282 67.38 18.17 183.62
C ALA A 282 66.26 17.10 183.67
N GLU A 283 66.56 15.81 183.50
CA GLU A 283 65.61 14.73 183.83
C GLU A 283 66.23 13.72 184.79
N LEU A 284 66.28 14.11 186.07
CA LEU A 284 66.02 13.21 187.19
C LEU A 284 65.09 13.92 188.18
N HIS A 285 63.88 14.18 187.72
CA HIS A 285 62.70 14.18 188.56
C HIS A 285 61.53 13.74 187.67
N ALA A 286 61.54 12.47 187.33
CA ALA A 286 60.75 11.48 188.04
C ALA A 286 59.31 11.48 187.52
N LEU A 287 59.01 10.49 186.67
CA LEU A 287 58.23 9.33 187.14
C LEU A 287 56.85 9.79 187.59
N MET A 288 55.91 9.82 186.64
CA MET A 288 54.52 9.38 186.76
C MET A 288 53.70 9.84 185.54
N ALA A 289 53.36 8.89 184.67
CA ALA A 289 52.03 8.71 184.06
C ALA A 289 52.13 7.98 182.71
N GLY A 290 52.37 6.67 182.77
CA GLY A 290 52.16 5.75 181.65
C GLY A 290 51.09 4.73 182.04
N LYS A 291 49.87 4.97 181.57
CA LYS A 291 48.81 3.97 181.42
C LYS A 291 48.39 4.00 179.96
N ASP A 292 48.24 2.80 179.38
CA ASP A 292 47.15 2.36 178.48
C ASP A 292 47.65 1.49 177.31
N ASP A 293 47.79 0.20 177.59
CA ASP A 293 48.19 -0.87 176.65
C ASP A 293 47.14 -2.00 176.53
N GLU A 294 45.85 -1.72 176.70
CA GLU A 294 44.78 -2.73 176.55
C GLU A 294 43.85 -2.52 175.34
N LEU A 295 44.17 -1.62 174.41
CA LEU A 295 43.35 -1.36 173.19
C LEU A 295 43.87 -1.98 171.87
N SER A 296 45.03 -2.64 171.84
CA SER A 296 45.63 -3.10 170.57
C SER A 296 45.22 -4.51 170.12
N ARG A 297 44.35 -5.24 170.83
CA ARG A 297 43.99 -6.64 170.45
C ARG A 297 42.73 -6.80 169.59
N ILE A 298 41.92 -5.77 169.36
CA ILE A 298 40.66 -5.88 168.59
C ILE A 298 40.81 -5.43 167.12
N ALA A 299 41.94 -4.86 166.71
CA ALA A 299 42.15 -4.37 165.34
C ALA A 299 42.57 -5.44 164.31
N GLN A 300 42.97 -6.64 164.75
CA GLN A 300 43.62 -7.64 163.90
C GLN A 300 42.65 -8.52 163.07
N GLU A 301 41.35 -8.53 163.40
CA GLU A 301 40.33 -9.33 162.68
C GLU A 301 39.70 -8.61 161.46
N ARG A 302 40.00 -7.32 161.25
CA ARG A 302 39.36 -6.51 160.18
C ARG A 302 40.09 -6.53 158.83
N ASP A 303 41.37 -6.91 158.79
CA ASP A 303 42.18 -6.86 157.56
C ASP A 303 42.07 -8.14 156.69
N GLN A 304 41.64 -9.27 157.24
CA GLN A 304 41.44 -10.52 156.47
C GLN A 304 40.19 -10.48 155.57
N ALA A 305 39.22 -9.60 155.83
CA ALA A 305 38.03 -9.42 154.98
C ALA A 305 38.29 -8.53 153.74
N ARG A 306 39.39 -7.78 153.69
CA ARG A 306 39.71 -6.84 152.59
C ARG A 306 40.47 -7.47 151.42
N GLN A 307 41.18 -8.59 151.64
CA GLN A 307 41.93 -9.28 150.58
C GLN A 307 41.02 -10.08 149.61
N GLY A 308 39.88 -10.61 150.06
CA GLY A 308 38.94 -11.34 149.19
C GLY A 308 38.11 -10.47 148.22
N HIS A 309 37.98 -9.16 148.49
CA HIS A 309 37.24 -8.24 147.61
C HIS A 309 38.08 -7.70 146.44
N ALA A 310 39.41 -7.72 146.54
CA ALA A 310 40.32 -7.25 145.49
C ALA A 310 40.48 -8.27 144.34
N GLU A 311 40.45 -9.57 144.64
CA GLU A 311 40.61 -10.63 143.64
C GLU A 311 39.37 -10.79 142.74
N LEU A 312 38.15 -10.54 143.26
CA LEU A 312 36.93 -10.53 142.46
C LEU A 312 36.83 -9.31 141.50
N HIS A 313 37.41 -8.16 141.86
CA HIS A 313 37.44 -6.98 140.99
C HIS A 313 38.41 -7.13 139.81
N ALA A 314 39.54 -7.83 139.99
CA ALA A 314 40.49 -8.10 138.90
C ALA A 314 39.94 -9.12 137.88
N LEU A 315 39.14 -10.10 138.35
CA LEU A 315 38.52 -11.12 137.49
C LEU A 315 37.31 -10.56 136.69
N MET A 316 36.56 -9.60 137.26
CA MET A 316 35.53 -8.87 136.53
C MET A 316 36.12 -7.93 135.46
N ALA A 317 37.21 -7.21 135.74
CA ALA A 317 37.86 -6.35 134.75
C ALA A 317 38.42 -7.13 133.54
N GLY A 318 39.03 -8.31 133.78
CA GLY A 318 39.50 -9.17 132.69
C GLY A 318 38.38 -9.74 131.81
N LYS A 319 37.18 -9.96 132.38
CA LYS A 319 35.99 -10.40 131.64
C LYS A 319 35.36 -9.26 130.82
N ASP A 320 35.39 -8.03 131.30
CA ASP A 320 34.91 -6.84 130.57
C ASP A 320 35.83 -6.47 129.40
N ASP A 321 37.14 -6.67 129.52
CA ASP A 321 38.11 -6.50 128.43
C ASP A 321 37.97 -7.60 127.34
N GLU A 322 37.70 -8.85 127.73
CA GLU A 322 37.38 -9.94 126.79
C GLU A 322 36.06 -9.69 126.04
N LEU A 323 35.02 -9.21 126.73
CA LEU A 323 33.74 -8.85 126.10
C LEU A 323 33.88 -7.67 125.13
N SER A 324 34.76 -6.71 125.43
CA SER A 324 35.04 -5.58 124.54
C SER A 324 35.78 -6.02 123.26
N ARG A 325 36.73 -6.95 123.35
CA ARG A 325 37.38 -7.54 122.16
C ARG A 325 36.40 -8.34 121.30
N ILE A 326 35.57 -9.18 121.91
CA ILE A 326 34.59 -10.00 121.18
C ILE A 326 33.53 -9.11 120.50
N ALA A 327 33.13 -7.99 121.11
CA ALA A 327 32.24 -7.02 120.48
C ALA A 327 32.91 -6.35 119.26
N GLN A 328 34.18 -5.96 119.38
CA GLN A 328 34.95 -5.31 118.32
C GLN A 328 35.23 -6.26 117.14
N GLU A 329 35.57 -7.52 117.42
CA GLU A 329 35.75 -8.58 116.41
C GLU A 329 34.44 -8.89 115.67
N ARG A 330 33.31 -8.94 116.39
CA ARG A 330 31.98 -9.14 115.80
C ARG A 330 31.58 -7.98 114.88
N ASP A 331 31.83 -6.76 115.29
CA ASP A 331 31.48 -5.58 114.48
C ASP A 331 32.40 -5.44 113.27
N HIS A 332 33.67 -5.83 113.40
CA HIS A 332 34.60 -5.96 112.27
C HIS A 332 34.15 -7.05 111.28
N ALA A 333 33.72 -8.22 111.77
CA ALA A 333 33.19 -9.29 110.93
C ALA A 333 31.89 -8.88 110.20
N ARG A 334 31.04 -8.07 110.84
CA ARG A 334 29.83 -7.50 110.20
C ARG A 334 30.17 -6.52 109.09
N GLN A 335 31.14 -5.63 109.31
CA GLN A 335 31.61 -4.70 108.28
C GLN A 335 32.25 -5.42 107.09
N GLN A 336 33.01 -6.49 107.33
CA GLN A 336 33.55 -7.33 106.25
C GLN A 336 32.44 -8.04 105.47
N HIS A 337 31.40 -8.55 106.15
CA HIS A 337 30.27 -9.21 105.48
C HIS A 337 29.43 -8.22 104.64
N GLU A 338 29.22 -6.99 105.11
CA GLU A 338 28.56 -5.93 104.32
C GLU A 338 29.40 -5.52 103.10
N ALA A 339 30.71 -5.38 103.25
CA ALA A 339 31.61 -5.08 102.15
C ALA A 339 31.61 -6.18 101.07
N VAL A 340 31.61 -7.45 101.48
CA VAL A 340 31.53 -8.60 100.56
C VAL A 340 30.15 -8.68 99.90
N SER A 341 29.07 -8.37 100.62
CA SER A 341 27.71 -8.33 100.05
C SER A 341 27.58 -7.26 98.98
N LEU A 342 28.08 -6.05 99.24
CA LEU A 342 28.09 -4.93 98.28
C LEU A 342 28.95 -5.27 97.06
N ALA A 343 30.15 -5.81 97.25
CA ALA A 343 31.01 -6.25 96.15
C ALA A 343 30.35 -7.34 95.29
N SER A 344 29.58 -8.26 95.90
CA SER A 344 28.82 -9.28 95.15
C SER A 344 27.65 -8.68 94.35
N GLN A 345 26.96 -7.66 94.89
CA GLN A 345 25.90 -6.95 94.19
C GLN A 345 26.45 -6.15 93.01
N GLU A 346 27.57 -5.44 93.19
CA GLU A 346 28.24 -4.71 92.11
C GLU A 346 28.70 -5.66 91.00
N LYS A 347 29.32 -6.79 91.35
CA LYS A 347 29.68 -7.85 90.40
C LYS A 347 28.48 -8.42 89.65
N SER A 348 27.35 -8.61 90.33
CA SER A 348 26.12 -9.13 89.72
C SER A 348 25.52 -8.11 88.74
N ALA A 349 25.52 -6.82 89.11
CA ALA A 349 25.08 -5.72 88.25
C ALA A 349 26.00 -5.53 87.04
N GLU A 350 27.31 -5.73 87.19
CA GLU A 350 28.26 -5.74 86.07
C GLU A 350 27.99 -6.91 85.12
N VAL A 351 27.76 -8.12 85.64
CA VAL A 351 27.41 -9.28 84.80
C VAL A 351 26.10 -9.05 84.04
N GLU A 352 25.09 -8.43 84.65
CA GLU A 352 23.85 -8.05 83.96
C GLU A 352 24.09 -7.00 82.88
N ARG A 353 24.92 -5.97 83.13
CA ARG A 353 25.29 -4.98 82.11
C ARG A 353 26.02 -5.62 80.93
N TRP A 354 26.97 -6.51 81.19
CA TRP A 354 27.70 -7.21 80.13
C TRP A 354 26.79 -8.13 79.33
N SER A 355 25.83 -8.78 79.97
CA SER A 355 24.79 -9.58 79.30
C SER A 355 23.91 -8.70 78.41
N GLN A 356 23.47 -7.54 78.91
CA GLN A 356 22.68 -6.58 78.12
C GLN A 356 23.47 -6.02 76.92
N ASP A 357 24.73 -5.66 77.13
CA ASP A 357 25.61 -5.15 76.07
C ASP A 357 25.92 -6.23 75.03
N ALA A 358 26.15 -7.47 75.46
CA ALA A 358 26.33 -8.61 74.55
C ALA A 358 25.07 -8.88 73.71
N ASN A 359 23.89 -8.84 74.33
CA ASN A 359 22.61 -9.00 73.62
C ASN A 359 22.34 -7.83 72.65
N ALA A 360 22.66 -6.59 73.04
CA ALA A 360 22.55 -5.43 72.17
C ALA A 360 23.53 -5.48 71.00
N ALA A 361 24.77 -5.92 71.23
CA ALA A 361 25.75 -6.15 70.18
C ALA A 361 25.31 -7.26 69.22
N HIS A 362 24.74 -8.34 69.74
CA HIS A 362 24.19 -9.42 68.91
C HIS A 362 23.00 -8.95 68.06
N ALA A 363 22.08 -8.16 68.62
CA ALA A 363 20.97 -7.57 67.88
C ALA A 363 21.45 -6.60 66.78
N ARG A 364 22.49 -5.79 67.04
CA ARG A 364 23.11 -4.92 66.03
C ARG A 364 23.78 -5.73 64.92
N ALA A 365 24.46 -6.83 65.26
CA ALA A 365 25.07 -7.72 64.28
C ALA A 365 24.01 -8.38 63.38
N GLN A 366 22.92 -8.89 63.94
CA GLN A 366 21.80 -9.45 63.17
C GLN A 366 21.13 -8.40 62.27
N ALA A 367 20.95 -7.16 62.75
CA ALA A 367 20.43 -6.08 61.94
C ALA A 367 21.37 -5.71 60.78
N ALA A 368 22.68 -5.74 61.00
CA ALA A 368 23.68 -5.53 59.96
C ALA A 368 23.67 -6.66 58.92
N GLU A 369 23.55 -7.92 59.34
CA GLU A 369 23.40 -9.07 58.43
C GLU A 369 22.10 -9.02 57.62
N ALA A 370 20.99 -8.60 58.23
CA ALA A 370 19.74 -8.38 57.51
C ALA A 370 19.92 -7.27 56.46
N HIS A 371 20.57 -6.16 56.81
CA HIS A 371 20.83 -5.07 55.87
C HIS A 371 21.80 -5.48 54.73
N THR A 372 22.80 -6.32 54.99
CA THR A 372 23.69 -6.83 53.92
C THR A 372 23.01 -7.85 53.02
N SER A 373 22.14 -8.70 53.56
CA SER A 373 21.33 -9.61 52.74
C SER A 373 20.31 -8.86 51.88
N GLU A 374 19.69 -7.80 52.40
CA GLU A 374 18.80 -6.93 51.65
C GLU A 374 19.56 -6.14 50.56
N SER A 375 20.76 -5.62 50.87
CA SER A 375 21.56 -4.90 49.88
C SER A 375 22.06 -5.83 48.77
N LEU A 376 22.46 -7.06 49.10
CA LEU A 376 22.81 -8.08 48.11
C LEU A 376 21.61 -8.44 47.22
N ALA A 377 20.41 -8.57 47.80
CA ALA A 377 19.19 -8.81 47.02
C ALA A 377 18.86 -7.65 46.07
N ARG A 378 19.03 -6.40 46.52
CA ARG A 378 18.87 -5.20 45.67
C ARG A 378 19.90 -5.15 44.54
N VAL A 379 21.16 -5.48 44.83
CA VAL A 379 22.21 -5.55 43.80
C VAL A 379 21.88 -6.63 42.77
N ALA A 380 21.44 -7.81 43.20
CA ALA A 380 21.03 -8.89 42.28
C ALA A 380 19.82 -8.50 41.40
N ALA A 381 18.85 -7.77 41.96
CA ALA A 381 17.71 -7.24 41.21
C ALA A 381 18.14 -6.20 40.16
N LEU A 382 19.01 -5.25 40.55
CA LEU A 382 19.56 -4.26 39.62
C LEU A 382 20.42 -4.90 38.52
N GLU A 383 21.19 -5.94 38.83
CA GLU A 383 21.95 -6.69 37.82
C GLU A 383 21.03 -7.41 36.83
N ALA A 384 19.89 -7.95 37.29
CA ALA A 384 18.89 -8.56 36.41
C ALA A 384 18.24 -7.52 35.49
N GLU A 385 17.83 -6.37 36.03
CA GLU A 385 17.26 -5.26 35.24
C GLU A 385 18.28 -4.72 34.21
N LEU A 386 19.54 -4.59 34.59
CA LEU A 386 20.61 -4.11 33.70
C LEU A 386 20.86 -5.11 32.57
N ASN A 387 20.80 -6.41 32.85
CA ASN A 387 20.89 -7.46 31.83
C ASN A 387 19.67 -7.47 30.91
N GLU A 388 18.47 -7.21 31.42
CA GLU A 388 17.25 -7.10 30.62
C GLU A 388 17.30 -5.89 29.67
N VAL A 389 17.74 -4.72 30.17
CA VAL A 389 17.94 -3.52 29.35
C VAL A 389 19.01 -3.75 28.28
N ARG A 390 20.10 -4.45 28.61
CA ARG A 390 21.13 -4.82 27.62
C ARG A 390 20.59 -5.73 26.53
N ALA A 391 19.76 -6.71 26.89
CA ALA A 391 19.12 -7.60 25.92
C ALA A 391 18.13 -6.84 25.03
N ALA A 392 17.32 -5.95 25.60
CA ALA A 392 16.40 -5.09 24.86
C ALA A 392 17.14 -4.16 23.88
N LEU A 393 18.25 -3.54 24.32
CA LEU A 393 19.07 -2.69 23.46
C LEU A 393 19.74 -3.48 22.33
N ALA A 394 20.18 -4.71 22.58
CA ALA A 394 20.72 -5.57 21.53
C ALA A 394 19.66 -5.91 20.48
N ALA A 395 18.44 -6.26 20.91
CA ALA A 395 17.32 -6.53 20.01
C ALA A 395 16.89 -5.27 19.22
N GLU A 396 16.93 -4.09 19.84
CA GLU A 396 16.62 -2.82 19.18
C GLU A 396 17.68 -2.48 18.12
N ARG A 397 18.97 -2.68 18.41
CA ARG A 397 20.06 -2.54 17.44
C ARG A 397 19.92 -3.51 16.25
N GLU A 398 19.54 -4.76 16.49
CA GLU A 398 19.25 -5.72 15.42
C GLU A 398 18.05 -5.29 14.57
N SER A 399 16.98 -4.82 15.19
CA SER A 399 15.79 -4.29 14.51
C SER A 399 16.12 -3.06 13.65
N VAL A 400 16.92 -2.13 14.18
CA VAL A 400 17.39 -0.96 13.44
C VAL A 400 18.33 -1.36 12.29
N ALA A 401 19.21 -2.35 12.50
CA ALA A 401 20.06 -2.88 11.44
C ALA A 401 19.22 -3.52 10.31
N ALA A 402 18.18 -4.29 10.67
CA ALA A 402 17.24 -4.88 9.70
C ALA A 402 16.49 -3.80 8.91
N ARG A 403 15.94 -2.78 9.60
CA ARG A 403 15.28 -1.63 8.95
C ARG A 403 16.22 -0.85 8.02
N ASN A 404 17.48 -0.67 8.42
CA ASN A 404 18.47 -0.01 7.57
C ASN A 404 18.81 -0.85 6.32
N ALA A 405 18.87 -2.17 6.44
CA ALA A 405 19.04 -3.07 5.30
C ALA A 405 17.83 -3.00 4.35
N GLU A 406 16.61 -2.98 4.88
CA GLU A 406 15.37 -2.77 4.09
C GLU A 406 15.37 -1.41 3.38
N LEU A 407 15.72 -0.31 4.08
CA LEU A 407 15.84 1.02 3.48
C LEU A 407 16.93 1.08 2.39
N SER A 408 18.03 0.36 2.56
CA SER A 408 19.05 0.21 1.52
C SER A 408 18.49 -0.52 0.30
N ALA A 409 17.77 -1.62 0.51
CA ALA A 409 17.11 -2.36 -0.57
C ALA A 409 16.06 -1.50 -1.29
N HIS A 410 15.29 -0.67 -0.56
CA HIS A 410 14.36 0.28 -1.14
C HIS A 410 15.07 1.37 -1.95
N ARG A 411 16.21 1.90 -1.48
CA ARG A 411 17.03 2.84 -2.28
C ARG A 411 17.56 2.20 -3.54
N ASP A 412 18.06 0.97 -3.46
CA ASP A 412 18.57 0.23 -4.62
C ASP A 412 17.46 -0.07 -5.62
N HIS A 413 16.25 -0.36 -5.14
CA HIS A 413 15.06 -0.54 -5.97
C HIS A 413 14.66 0.78 -6.64
N ALA A 414 14.60 1.88 -5.90
CA ALA A 414 14.31 3.21 -6.46
C ALA A 414 15.36 3.63 -7.49
N ALA A 415 16.65 3.33 -7.26
CA ALA A 415 17.73 3.59 -8.22
C ALA A 415 17.65 2.70 -9.47
N ARG A 416 17.07 1.49 -9.37
CA ARG A 416 16.75 0.66 -10.54
C ARG A 416 15.59 1.24 -11.33
N VAL A 417 14.47 1.54 -10.66
CA VAL A 417 13.30 2.17 -11.31
C VAL A 417 13.66 3.50 -11.95
N GLY A 418 14.54 4.30 -11.33
CA GLY A 418 15.07 5.53 -11.92
C GLY A 418 15.85 5.29 -13.21
N ARG A 419 16.72 4.26 -13.24
CA ARG A 419 17.43 3.85 -14.47
C ARG A 419 16.47 3.36 -15.54
N ASP A 420 15.50 2.53 -15.18
CA ASP A 420 14.50 2.00 -16.11
C ASP A 420 13.65 3.13 -16.71
N LEU A 421 13.30 4.15 -15.90
CA LEU A 421 12.60 5.35 -16.37
C LEU A 421 13.46 6.20 -17.30
N ASP A 422 14.75 6.39 -16.98
CA ASP A 422 15.66 7.13 -17.85
C ASP A 422 15.89 6.40 -19.18
N ASP A 423 15.98 5.07 -19.16
CA ASP A 423 16.10 4.27 -20.37
C ASP A 423 14.79 4.25 -21.18
N ALA A 424 13.63 4.19 -20.53
CA ALA A 424 12.34 4.37 -21.19
C ALA A 424 12.20 5.78 -21.80
N ARG A 425 12.69 6.82 -21.11
CA ARG A 425 12.74 8.19 -21.65
C ARG A 425 13.64 8.28 -22.87
N LYS A 426 14.82 7.67 -22.85
CA LYS A 426 15.71 7.59 -24.03
C LYS A 426 15.04 6.85 -25.18
N GLN A 427 14.33 5.75 -24.91
CA GLN A 427 13.58 5.02 -25.94
C GLN A 427 12.47 5.88 -26.54
N ILE A 428 11.71 6.62 -25.72
CA ILE A 428 10.68 7.54 -26.21
C ILE A 428 11.31 8.67 -27.03
N SER A 429 12.44 9.24 -26.59
CA SER A 429 13.16 10.26 -27.36
C SER A 429 13.66 9.72 -28.70
N ALA A 430 14.20 8.49 -28.74
CA ALA A 430 14.62 7.85 -29.97
C ALA A 430 13.42 7.57 -30.90
N LEU A 431 12.29 7.10 -30.38
CA LEU A 431 11.06 6.90 -31.16
C LEU A 431 10.48 8.24 -31.68
N MET A 432 10.60 9.31 -30.90
CA MET A 432 10.18 10.65 -31.33
C MET A 432 11.09 11.20 -32.42
N GLU A 433 12.40 10.93 -32.34
CA GLU A 433 13.39 11.29 -33.37
C GLU A 433 13.16 10.47 -34.64
N GLU A 434 12.97 9.15 -34.53
CA GLU A 434 12.60 8.27 -35.65
C GLU A 434 11.28 8.72 -36.29
N LYS A 435 10.27 9.09 -35.49
CA LYS A 435 9.00 9.63 -36.01
C LYS A 435 9.19 10.99 -36.69
N ALA A 436 10.09 11.83 -36.19
CA ALA A 436 10.43 13.10 -36.83
C ALA A 436 11.18 12.89 -38.14
N GLU A 437 12.08 11.90 -38.19
CA GLU A 437 12.77 11.46 -39.40
C GLU A 437 11.79 10.87 -40.42
N GLN A 438 10.89 9.96 -40.01
CA GLN A 438 9.81 9.44 -40.85
C GLN A 438 8.90 10.57 -41.35
N GLY A 439 8.59 11.56 -40.51
CA GLY A 439 7.83 12.75 -40.91
C GLY A 439 8.59 13.63 -41.92
N ALA A 440 9.91 13.77 -41.75
CA ALA A 440 10.78 14.49 -42.68
C ALA A 440 10.96 13.73 -44.00
N GLU A 441 11.01 12.40 -43.97
CA GLU A 441 10.99 11.54 -45.15
C GLU A 441 9.65 11.61 -45.86
N LEU A 442 8.52 11.62 -45.13
CA LEU A 442 7.20 11.83 -45.71
C LEU A 442 7.10 13.22 -46.37
N ALA A 443 7.67 14.24 -45.75
CA ALA A 443 7.76 15.58 -46.33
C ALA A 443 8.68 15.62 -47.55
N ARG A 444 9.81 14.89 -47.55
CA ARG A 444 10.69 14.72 -48.72
C ARG A 444 9.98 13.99 -49.84
N VAL A 445 9.33 12.86 -49.57
CA VAL A 445 8.53 12.11 -50.54
C VAL A 445 7.38 12.96 -51.07
N SER A 446 6.71 13.73 -50.22
CA SER A 446 5.69 14.69 -50.65
C SER A 446 6.28 15.79 -51.54
N ASN A 447 7.48 16.29 -51.21
CA ASN A 447 8.18 17.28 -52.02
C ASN A 447 8.72 16.68 -53.33
N ASP A 448 9.14 15.42 -53.33
CA ASP A 448 9.56 14.69 -54.53
C ASP A 448 8.37 14.38 -55.43
N VAL A 449 7.21 14.04 -54.86
CA VAL A 449 5.95 13.91 -55.60
C VAL A 449 5.54 15.27 -56.18
N ASN A 450 5.68 16.36 -55.41
CA ASN A 450 5.44 17.71 -55.92
C ASN A 450 6.47 18.12 -56.98
N ALA A 451 7.74 17.75 -56.85
CA ALA A 451 8.78 18.01 -57.84
C ALA A 451 8.62 17.13 -59.09
N LEU A 452 8.11 15.91 -58.95
CA LEU A 452 7.70 15.04 -60.06
C LEU A 452 6.47 15.59 -60.75
N ARG A 453 5.53 16.16 -59.99
CA ARG A 453 4.39 16.91 -60.54
C ARG A 453 4.86 18.17 -61.26
N GLU A 454 5.76 18.96 -60.70
CA GLU A 454 6.36 20.12 -61.36
C GLU A 454 7.21 19.72 -62.58
N ARG A 455 7.87 18.55 -62.55
CA ARG A 455 8.56 17.97 -63.73
C ARG A 455 7.59 17.46 -64.77
N ALA A 456 6.44 16.92 -64.37
CA ALA A 456 5.34 16.56 -65.27
C ALA A 456 4.72 17.82 -65.87
N GLU A 457 4.50 18.87 -65.08
CA GLU A 457 4.06 20.20 -65.51
C GLU A 457 5.15 20.91 -66.35
N ALA A 458 6.44 20.61 -66.15
CA ALA A 458 7.55 21.10 -66.99
C ALA A 458 7.67 20.32 -68.31
N ALA A 459 7.36 19.01 -68.28
CA ALA A 459 7.22 18.18 -69.48
C ALA A 459 5.99 18.59 -70.28
N GLU A 460 4.90 18.95 -69.59
CA GLU A 460 3.72 19.59 -70.15
C GLU A 460 4.09 20.99 -70.66
N LYS A 461 4.92 21.77 -69.96
CA LYS A 461 5.42 23.06 -70.47
C LYS A 461 6.28 22.92 -71.72
N ASN A 462 7.14 21.89 -71.82
CA ASN A 462 7.87 21.56 -73.05
C ASN A 462 6.94 21.11 -74.19
N ALA A 463 5.85 20.40 -73.88
CA ALA A 463 4.79 20.12 -74.84
C ALA A 463 4.00 21.39 -75.22
N THR A 464 3.83 22.33 -74.29
CA THR A 464 3.19 23.62 -74.54
C THR A 464 4.10 24.63 -75.22
N ASP A 465 5.43 24.57 -75.13
CA ASP A 465 6.36 25.39 -75.94
C ASP A 465 6.38 24.91 -77.40
N LEU A 466 6.18 23.61 -77.60
CA LEU A 466 5.82 23.01 -78.90
C LEU A 466 4.46 23.54 -79.41
N ALA A 467 3.50 23.77 -78.50
CA ALA A 467 2.23 24.42 -78.81
C ALA A 467 2.32 25.96 -78.90
N LYS A 468 3.31 26.61 -78.27
CA LYS A 468 3.47 28.07 -78.24
C LYS A 468 4.07 28.60 -79.55
N ARG A 469 4.80 27.75 -80.28
CA ARG A 469 5.07 27.97 -81.72
C ARG A 469 3.81 27.91 -82.60
N LEU A 470 2.68 27.41 -82.09
CA LEU A 470 1.38 27.41 -82.79
C LEU A 470 0.45 28.55 -82.35
N VAL A 471 0.73 29.25 -81.24
CA VAL A 471 -0.20 30.21 -80.62
C VAL A 471 0.31 31.66 -80.59
N GLU A 472 1.51 31.96 -81.12
CA GLU A 472 1.82 33.30 -81.69
C GLU A 472 0.82 33.72 -82.81
N LYS A 473 -0.14 32.87 -83.16
CA LYS A 473 -1.22 33.17 -84.09
C LYS A 473 -2.50 33.74 -83.47
N GLU A 474 -2.78 33.61 -82.17
CA GLU A 474 -4.07 34.09 -81.64
C GLU A 474 -3.90 34.79 -80.29
N GLN A 475 -3.25 35.96 -80.37
CA GLN A 475 -3.26 37.02 -79.38
C GLN A 475 -4.70 37.48 -79.07
N GLY A 476 -5.38 36.79 -78.17
CA GLY A 476 -6.72 37.14 -77.66
C GLY A 476 -6.83 37.00 -76.14
N GLU A 477 -5.72 36.88 -75.43
CA GLU A 477 -5.68 36.42 -74.02
C GLU A 477 -6.26 37.43 -73.00
N GLU A 478 -6.64 38.66 -73.41
CA GLU A 478 -7.41 39.59 -72.56
C GLU A 478 -8.94 39.36 -72.64
N SER A 479 -9.40 38.61 -73.65
CA SER A 479 -10.76 38.05 -73.76
C SER A 479 -10.90 36.75 -72.97
N GLU A 480 -9.79 36.10 -72.62
CA GLU A 480 -9.81 34.70 -72.18
C GLU A 480 -10.16 34.52 -70.71
N LEU A 481 -9.94 35.49 -69.82
CA LEU A 481 -10.36 35.34 -68.42
C LEU A 481 -11.85 35.62 -68.22
N ALA A 482 -12.40 36.59 -68.95
CA ALA A 482 -13.85 36.82 -69.00
C ALA A 482 -14.56 35.70 -69.80
N SER A 483 -13.91 35.15 -70.83
CA SER A 483 -14.41 33.96 -71.51
C SER A 483 -14.29 32.75 -70.61
N LEU A 484 -13.23 32.52 -69.84
CA LEU A 484 -13.06 31.34 -68.98
C LEU A 484 -14.08 31.31 -67.84
N GLN A 485 -14.41 32.44 -67.22
CA GLN A 485 -15.48 32.46 -66.21
C GLN A 485 -16.88 32.35 -66.83
N ARG A 486 -17.11 32.94 -68.01
CA ARG A 486 -18.30 32.66 -68.82
C ARG A 486 -18.31 31.25 -69.39
N GLN A 487 -17.16 30.61 -69.58
CA GLN A 487 -16.98 29.30 -70.18
C GLN A 487 -17.14 28.25 -69.12
N ILE A 488 -16.67 28.43 -67.90
CA ILE A 488 -16.96 27.50 -66.80
C ILE A 488 -18.43 27.58 -66.40
N SER A 489 -19.03 28.77 -66.37
CA SER A 489 -20.48 28.91 -66.11
C SER A 489 -21.35 28.48 -67.30
N ALA A 490 -20.89 28.70 -68.54
CA ALA A 490 -21.52 28.15 -69.75
C ALA A 490 -21.25 26.67 -69.91
N GLN A 491 -20.16 26.11 -69.38
CA GLN A 491 -19.80 24.70 -69.43
C GLN A 491 -20.52 23.96 -68.30
N ALA A 492 -20.72 24.57 -67.14
CA ALA A 492 -21.63 24.04 -66.12
C ALA A 492 -23.09 24.10 -66.59
N LYS A 493 -23.52 25.20 -67.25
CA LYS A 493 -24.84 25.26 -67.91
C LYS A 493 -24.92 24.35 -69.13
N ALA A 494 -23.85 24.13 -69.87
CA ALA A 494 -23.81 23.21 -71.01
C ALA A 494 -23.70 21.77 -70.54
N HIS A 495 -23.12 21.47 -69.38
CA HIS A 495 -23.14 20.16 -68.78
C HIS A 495 -24.50 19.89 -68.16
N SER A 496 -25.09 20.82 -67.41
CA SER A 496 -26.48 20.70 -66.94
C SER A 496 -27.44 20.55 -68.12
N LYS A 497 -27.34 21.42 -69.12
CA LYS A 497 -28.13 21.31 -70.35
C LYS A 497 -27.79 20.06 -71.14
N ALA A 498 -26.54 19.60 -71.20
CA ALA A 498 -26.20 18.32 -71.83
C ALA A 498 -26.67 17.13 -71.02
N TYR A 499 -26.81 17.24 -69.70
CA TYR A 499 -27.39 16.22 -68.82
C TYR A 499 -28.92 16.20 -68.93
N ASP A 500 -29.55 17.36 -69.01
CA ASP A 500 -30.99 17.50 -69.26
C ASP A 500 -31.32 17.12 -70.69
N ASP A 501 -30.48 17.46 -71.68
CA ASP A 501 -30.57 17.01 -73.06
C ASP A 501 -30.21 15.53 -73.15
N LEU A 502 -29.27 14.98 -72.38
CA LEU A 502 -29.02 13.52 -72.32
C LEU A 502 -30.16 12.79 -71.66
N ARG A 503 -30.83 13.41 -70.67
CA ARG A 503 -31.99 12.84 -69.99
C ARG A 503 -33.22 12.92 -70.88
N ALA A 504 -33.47 14.06 -71.54
CA ALA A 504 -34.52 14.23 -72.52
C ALA A 504 -34.25 13.37 -73.76
N ASN A 505 -32.99 13.23 -74.20
CA ASN A 505 -32.60 12.33 -75.26
C ASN A 505 -32.73 10.88 -74.78
N ALA A 506 -32.40 10.54 -73.52
CA ALA A 506 -32.64 9.20 -72.98
C ALA A 506 -34.15 8.89 -72.86
N GLU A 507 -34.98 9.85 -72.46
CA GLU A 507 -36.43 9.74 -72.45
C GLU A 507 -36.98 9.64 -73.87
N GLN A 508 -36.43 10.39 -74.83
CA GLN A 508 -36.72 10.27 -76.25
C GLN A 508 -36.20 8.95 -76.82
N TRP A 509 -35.09 8.39 -76.36
CA TRP A 509 -34.56 7.08 -76.75
C TRP A 509 -35.37 5.97 -76.11
N VAL A 510 -35.93 6.15 -74.92
CA VAL A 510 -36.86 5.21 -74.30
C VAL A 510 -38.20 5.25 -75.03
N THR A 511 -38.67 6.44 -75.40
CA THR A 511 -39.91 6.62 -76.16
C THR A 511 -39.73 6.15 -77.59
N TYR A 512 -38.60 6.45 -78.23
CA TYR A 512 -38.20 5.97 -79.54
C TYR A 512 -37.90 4.49 -79.48
N ALA A 513 -37.32 3.91 -78.43
CA ALA A 513 -37.16 2.47 -78.31
C ALA A 513 -38.51 1.78 -78.09
N LYS A 514 -39.46 2.40 -77.39
CA LYS A 514 -40.84 1.90 -77.28
C LYS A 514 -41.59 2.00 -78.60
N ASP A 515 -41.50 3.14 -79.29
CA ASP A 515 -42.12 3.36 -80.61
C ASP A 515 -41.43 2.50 -81.68
N LEU A 516 -40.10 2.39 -81.66
CA LEU A 516 -39.32 1.52 -82.55
C LEU A 516 -39.61 0.06 -82.23
N ARG A 517 -39.76 -0.34 -80.97
CA ARG A 517 -40.21 -1.70 -80.61
C ARG A 517 -41.62 -1.95 -81.10
N GLN A 518 -42.54 -1.01 -80.92
CA GLN A 518 -43.91 -1.14 -81.40
C GLN A 518 -43.98 -1.13 -82.94
N ARG A 519 -43.15 -0.33 -83.61
CA ARG A 519 -42.97 -0.32 -85.06
C ARG A 519 -42.24 -1.56 -85.53
N LEU A 520 -41.31 -2.13 -84.77
CA LEU A 520 -40.66 -3.41 -85.08
C LEU A 520 -41.64 -4.55 -84.88
N ASP A 521 -42.51 -4.50 -83.89
CA ASP A 521 -43.55 -5.51 -83.70
C ASP A 521 -44.56 -5.41 -84.87
N VAL A 522 -45.03 -4.20 -85.21
CA VAL A 522 -45.93 -3.97 -86.37
C VAL A 522 -45.23 -4.22 -87.72
N ALA A 523 -43.94 -3.88 -87.85
CA ALA A 523 -43.17 -4.13 -89.06
C ALA A 523 -42.77 -5.59 -89.18
N ASN A 524 -42.47 -6.28 -88.09
CA ASN A 524 -42.25 -7.72 -88.09
C ASN A 524 -43.56 -8.43 -88.43
N GLU A 525 -44.71 -8.01 -87.91
CA GLU A 525 -46.00 -8.51 -88.35
C GLU A 525 -46.26 -8.24 -89.84
N LYS A 526 -45.99 -7.01 -90.33
CA LYS A 526 -46.13 -6.67 -91.76
C LYS A 526 -45.12 -7.39 -92.66
N ILE A 527 -43.88 -7.56 -92.21
CA ILE A 527 -42.83 -8.26 -92.96
C ILE A 527 -43.15 -9.75 -92.96
N LEU A 528 -43.55 -10.34 -91.83
CA LEU A 528 -44.02 -11.73 -91.78
C LEU A 528 -45.25 -11.93 -92.69
N PHE A 529 -46.17 -10.96 -92.75
CA PHE A 529 -47.32 -11.02 -93.66
C PHE A 529 -46.93 -10.84 -95.13
N ILE A 530 -46.05 -9.89 -95.46
CA ILE A 530 -45.56 -9.66 -96.82
C ILE A 530 -44.71 -10.85 -97.29
N ASP A 531 -43.87 -11.40 -96.42
CA ASP A 531 -42.99 -12.52 -96.73
C ASP A 531 -43.80 -13.81 -96.86
N ALA A 532 -44.79 -14.07 -95.99
CA ALA A 532 -45.74 -15.17 -96.16
C ALA A 532 -46.58 -15.03 -97.44
N ARG A 533 -46.97 -13.80 -97.80
CA ARG A 533 -47.72 -13.50 -99.03
C ARG A 533 -46.87 -13.65 -100.29
N SER A 534 -45.67 -13.07 -100.35
CA SER A 534 -44.77 -13.16 -101.50
C SER A 534 -44.35 -14.61 -101.73
N THR A 535 -44.11 -15.32 -100.64
CA THR A 535 -43.88 -16.77 -100.60
C THR A 535 -45.06 -17.56 -101.17
N GLY A 536 -46.29 -17.25 -100.75
CA GLY A 536 -47.51 -17.86 -101.30
C GLY A 536 -47.74 -17.54 -102.79
N GLU A 537 -47.47 -16.31 -103.21
CA GLU A 537 -47.56 -15.89 -104.62
C GLU A 537 -46.53 -16.60 -105.51
N VAL A 538 -45.28 -16.73 -105.07
CA VAL A 538 -44.23 -17.47 -105.81
C VAL A 538 -44.53 -18.96 -105.87
N ALA A 539 -45.06 -19.53 -104.79
CA ALA A 539 -45.51 -20.94 -104.74
C ALA A 539 -46.67 -21.22 -105.70
N LEU A 540 -47.69 -20.35 -105.75
CA LEU A 540 -48.78 -20.42 -106.71
C LEU A 540 -48.28 -20.25 -108.15
N MET A 541 -47.37 -19.31 -108.41
CA MET A 541 -46.78 -19.10 -109.74
C MET A 541 -45.99 -20.34 -110.21
N ARG A 542 -45.23 -20.99 -109.33
CA ARG A 542 -44.52 -22.23 -109.66
C ARG A 542 -45.49 -23.40 -109.91
N ARG A 543 -46.58 -23.53 -109.14
CA ARG A 543 -47.56 -24.60 -109.35
C ARG A 543 -48.42 -24.39 -110.60
N LEU A 544 -48.82 -23.14 -110.89
CA LEU A 544 -49.47 -22.77 -112.14
C LEU A 544 -48.55 -23.02 -113.35
N ALA A 545 -47.25 -22.77 -113.22
CA ALA A 545 -46.29 -23.10 -114.28
C ALA A 545 -46.20 -24.61 -114.53
N VAL A 546 -46.19 -25.44 -113.48
CA VAL A 546 -46.18 -26.91 -113.60
C VAL A 546 -47.50 -27.47 -114.17
N GLU A 547 -48.65 -26.93 -113.77
CA GLU A 547 -49.95 -27.33 -114.35
C GLU A 547 -50.11 -26.84 -115.80
N LEU A 548 -49.56 -25.68 -116.15
CA LEU A 548 -49.48 -25.19 -117.53
C LEU A 548 -48.59 -26.08 -118.40
N GLU A 549 -47.45 -26.53 -117.89
CA GLU A 549 -46.55 -27.48 -118.55
C GLU A 549 -47.24 -28.83 -118.83
N ARG A 550 -48.10 -29.29 -117.89
CA ARG A 550 -48.89 -30.51 -118.05
C ARG A 550 -50.03 -30.39 -119.08
N LEU A 551 -50.66 -29.21 -119.20
CA LEU A 551 -51.82 -29.00 -120.08
C LEU A 551 -51.45 -28.51 -121.49
N LYS A 552 -50.39 -27.71 -121.63
CA LYS A 552 -49.86 -27.18 -122.91
C LYS A 552 -48.34 -26.98 -122.82
N PRO A 553 -47.53 -27.96 -123.28
CA PRO A 553 -46.07 -27.90 -123.19
C PRO A 553 -45.43 -26.76 -123.99
N ASP A 554 -46.02 -26.37 -125.13
CA ASP A 554 -45.47 -25.33 -126.02
C ASP A 554 -45.85 -23.90 -125.61
N HIS A 555 -46.37 -23.70 -124.40
CA HIS A 555 -46.80 -22.38 -123.94
C HIS A 555 -45.59 -21.52 -123.51
N GLU A 556 -45.52 -20.27 -123.96
CA GLU A 556 -44.37 -19.36 -123.76
C GLU A 556 -43.98 -19.18 -122.27
N LEU A 557 -44.94 -19.34 -121.35
CA LEU A 557 -44.74 -19.24 -119.90
C LEU A 557 -44.07 -20.46 -119.26
N VAL A 558 -43.81 -21.55 -119.98
CA VAL A 558 -43.04 -22.71 -119.50
C VAL A 558 -41.53 -22.41 -119.57
N PHE A 559 -41.09 -21.58 -120.53
CA PHE A 559 -39.67 -21.26 -120.69
C PHE A 559 -39.19 -20.32 -119.58
N ARG A 560 -38.09 -20.71 -118.92
CA ARG A 560 -37.50 -20.01 -117.76
C ARG A 560 -37.12 -18.56 -118.08
N GLU A 561 -36.67 -18.27 -119.29
CA GLU A 561 -36.33 -16.89 -119.72
C GLU A 561 -37.55 -15.99 -119.81
N ALA A 562 -38.68 -16.49 -120.32
CA ALA A 562 -39.94 -15.74 -120.38
C ALA A 562 -40.51 -15.51 -118.98
N GLN A 563 -40.40 -16.49 -118.08
CA GLN A 563 -40.78 -16.34 -116.67
C GLN A 563 -39.90 -15.31 -115.95
N GLN A 564 -38.58 -15.33 -116.13
CA GLN A 564 -37.66 -14.36 -115.53
C GLN A 564 -37.95 -12.95 -116.02
N LYS A 565 -38.25 -12.78 -117.31
CA LYS A 565 -38.62 -11.48 -117.87
C LYS A 565 -39.93 -10.96 -117.29
N LEU A 566 -40.97 -11.79 -117.23
CA LEU A 566 -42.26 -11.42 -116.63
C LEU A 566 -42.13 -11.09 -115.14
N ILE A 567 -41.34 -11.87 -114.39
CA ILE A 567 -41.08 -11.63 -112.96
C ILE A 567 -40.30 -10.32 -112.78
N GLY A 568 -39.27 -10.09 -113.59
CA GLY A 568 -38.48 -8.85 -113.58
C GLY A 568 -39.34 -7.61 -113.86
N ASP A 569 -40.20 -7.69 -114.88
CA ASP A 569 -41.12 -6.60 -115.24
C ASP A 569 -42.15 -6.33 -114.12
N LYS A 570 -42.71 -7.38 -113.51
CA LYS A 570 -43.67 -7.25 -112.40
C LYS A 570 -43.00 -6.73 -111.12
N MET A 571 -41.77 -7.15 -110.82
CA MET A 571 -40.98 -6.61 -109.70
C MET A 571 -40.65 -5.14 -109.94
N ALA A 572 -40.24 -4.77 -111.15
CA ALA A 572 -40.00 -3.37 -111.52
C ALA A 572 -41.25 -2.51 -111.35
N GLN A 573 -42.43 -3.03 -111.72
CA GLN A 573 -43.69 -2.32 -111.56
C GLN A 573 -44.10 -2.16 -110.08
N GLN A 574 -43.95 -3.19 -109.25
CA GLN A 574 -44.27 -3.11 -107.82
C GLN A 574 -43.31 -2.20 -107.05
N LEU A 575 -42.02 -2.24 -107.40
CA LEU A 575 -41.02 -1.36 -106.80
C LEU A 575 -41.25 0.09 -107.24
N ALA A 576 -41.64 0.32 -108.50
CA ALA A 576 -42.01 1.65 -108.99
C ALA A 576 -43.22 2.23 -108.23
N GLN A 577 -44.24 1.41 -107.94
CA GLN A 577 -45.37 1.83 -107.10
C GLN A 577 -44.96 2.21 -105.66
N LYS A 578 -43.87 1.62 -105.15
CA LYS A 578 -43.29 1.94 -103.84
C LYS A 578 -42.23 3.06 -103.89
N GLY A 579 -42.05 3.70 -105.05
CA GLY A 579 -41.10 4.81 -105.24
C GLY A 579 -39.65 4.36 -105.45
N TYR A 580 -39.41 3.13 -105.91
CA TYR A 580 -38.09 2.59 -106.23
C TYR A 580 -38.01 2.15 -107.69
N ARG A 581 -36.94 2.47 -108.40
CA ARG A 581 -36.66 1.98 -109.75
C ARG A 581 -35.80 0.72 -109.65
N TYR A 582 -36.28 -0.36 -110.26
CA TYR A 582 -35.55 -1.62 -110.35
C TYR A 582 -35.06 -1.82 -111.78
N ASP A 583 -33.77 -2.08 -111.95
CA ASP A 583 -33.19 -2.49 -113.22
C ASP A 583 -33.09 -4.03 -113.26
N PRO A 584 -33.93 -4.71 -114.06
CA PRO A 584 -33.97 -6.17 -114.09
C PRO A 584 -32.71 -6.81 -114.69
N ALA A 585 -31.85 -6.06 -115.40
CA ALA A 585 -30.60 -6.60 -115.95
C ALA A 585 -29.46 -6.62 -114.93
N THR A 586 -29.45 -5.67 -113.98
CA THR A 586 -28.37 -5.49 -113.01
C THR A 586 -28.77 -5.84 -111.58
N ALA A 587 -30.05 -6.12 -111.34
CA ALA A 587 -30.64 -6.39 -110.03
C ALA A 587 -30.43 -5.26 -109.00
N VAL A 588 -30.16 -4.03 -109.47
CA VAL A 588 -29.97 -2.86 -108.63
C VAL A 588 -31.31 -2.15 -108.40
N MET A 589 -31.60 -1.83 -107.14
CA MET A 589 -32.72 -0.97 -106.75
C MET A 589 -32.22 0.43 -106.40
N SER A 590 -32.76 1.45 -107.06
CA SER A 590 -32.51 2.86 -106.72
C SER A 590 -33.81 3.52 -106.26
N LYS A 591 -33.73 4.42 -105.29
CA LYS A 591 -34.90 5.18 -104.82
C LYS A 591 -35.20 6.26 -105.86
N ILE A 592 -36.45 6.40 -106.26
CA ILE A 592 -36.88 7.50 -107.12
C ILE A 592 -36.90 8.73 -106.21
N GLU A 593 -35.90 9.58 -106.34
CA GLU A 593 -35.84 10.85 -105.63
C GLU A 593 -37.00 11.73 -106.13
N THR A 594 -38.05 11.84 -105.32
CA THR A 594 -39.05 12.88 -105.48
C THR A 594 -38.45 14.18 -104.94
N ALA A 595 -38.27 15.15 -105.83
CA ALA A 595 -38.02 16.55 -105.46
C ALA A 595 -39.16 17.11 -104.59
#